data_AF-A0A1Q3U412-F1
#
_entry.id   AF-A0A1Q3U412-F1
#
_cell.length_a   1.000
_cell.length_b   1.000
_cell.length_c   1.000
_cell.angle_alpha   90.00
_cell.angle_beta   90.00
_cell.angle_gamma   90.00
#
_symmetry.space_group_name_H-M   'P 1'
#
loop_
_entity.id
_entity.type
_entity.pdbx_description
1 polymer ?
#
loop_
_entity_poly.entity_id
_entity_poly.type
_entity_poly.pdbx_seq_one_letter_code
_entity_poly.pdbx_strand_id
1 'polypeptide(L)'
;MNKWFILICFALLSVYPIYSNFYYSNGLLTYERHRAVIEKRSEFYNPWQYRVLCPYLVEAGLWVYNHTLDKVFPIEQKFNFNIESTSGTSAETDTFVQLMQTPGAVKYMLIFILFRWLEHMLIFYLTWKLLQYFIQSDWLIFLGINFLALSFGNAVNAADLSFNTYMDIIFYLLTALLILYHKNPLWLIPITILAALNRETGLLIPALYFISKTDFTALAQKPFRFKNMVFPGIKTWVFTVVLYILFMGIFIYLRWYFGYRPQQVWKVPAGLPMLKLNLLSAVGVKAWLELIGTFGMLPLLILYKFKSFPHLLKKWFIFLVPVWFGVHYVSVVAYQTRLFMVPMILIFIPMVLYWVENDIIRKSQTQTAIN
;
A
#
# COMPACT_ATOMS: atom_id res chain seq x y z
N MET A 1 -12.47 -12.62 -19.67
CA MET A 1 -12.56 -13.71 -18.66
C MET A 1 -13.88 -13.63 -17.90
N ASN A 2 -14.43 -14.72 -17.32
CA ASN A 2 -15.69 -14.67 -16.55
C ASN A 2 -15.52 -13.81 -15.27
N LYS A 3 -16.42 -12.83 -15.06
CA LYS A 3 -16.35 -11.88 -13.92
C LYS A 3 -16.50 -12.57 -12.56
N TRP A 4 -17.36 -13.59 -12.47
CA TRP A 4 -17.55 -14.34 -11.22
C TRP A 4 -16.31 -15.14 -10.84
N PHE A 5 -15.65 -15.73 -11.83
CA PHE A 5 -14.38 -16.42 -11.62
C PHE A 5 -13.31 -15.48 -11.06
N ILE A 6 -13.14 -14.29 -11.66
CA ILE A 6 -12.21 -13.26 -11.16
C ILE A 6 -12.53 -12.89 -9.71
N LEU A 7 -13.81 -12.65 -9.39
CA LEU A 7 -14.24 -12.25 -8.07
C LEU A 7 -13.90 -13.32 -7.01
N ILE A 8 -14.16 -14.59 -7.32
CA ILE A 8 -13.82 -15.72 -6.45
C ILE A 8 -12.31 -15.82 -6.27
N CYS A 9 -11.53 -15.69 -7.35
CA CYS A 9 -10.07 -15.70 -7.24
C CYS A 9 -9.54 -14.55 -6.38
N PHE A 10 -10.06 -13.33 -6.53
CA PHE A 10 -9.66 -12.21 -5.67
C PHE A 10 -10.01 -12.47 -4.21
N ALA A 11 -11.17 -13.07 -3.95
CA ALA A 11 -11.60 -13.42 -2.59
C ALA A 11 -10.61 -14.40 -1.95
N LEU A 12 -10.18 -15.43 -2.68
CA LEU A 12 -9.20 -16.41 -2.22
C LEU A 12 -7.81 -15.80 -2.04
N LEU A 13 -7.32 -15.03 -3.02
CA LEU A 13 -6.02 -14.37 -2.95
C LEU A 13 -5.93 -13.36 -1.78
N SER A 14 -7.05 -12.77 -1.39
CA SER A 14 -7.12 -11.83 -0.26
C SER A 14 -6.87 -12.49 1.09
N VAL A 15 -7.09 -13.81 1.20
CA VAL A 15 -6.89 -14.58 2.44
C VAL A 15 -5.41 -14.84 2.71
N TYR A 16 -4.60 -15.08 1.68
CA TYR A 16 -3.19 -15.48 1.87
C TYR A 16 -2.38 -14.49 2.71
N PRO A 17 -2.38 -13.16 2.45
CA PRO A 17 -1.60 -12.25 3.28
C PRO A 17 -2.18 -12.09 4.69
N ILE A 18 -3.47 -12.35 4.89
CA ILE A 18 -4.09 -12.39 6.23
C ILE A 18 -3.56 -13.60 6.99
N TYR A 19 -3.59 -14.77 6.37
CA TYR A 19 -3.00 -15.99 6.92
C TYR A 19 -1.54 -15.78 7.30
N SER A 20 -0.71 -15.20 6.41
CA SER A 20 0.70 -14.91 6.71
C SER A 20 0.87 -14.01 7.94
N ASN A 21 0.03 -12.99 8.14
CA ASN A 21 0.09 -12.12 9.33
C ASN A 21 -0.15 -12.89 10.64
N PHE A 22 -1.11 -13.83 10.63
CA PHE A 22 -1.43 -14.65 11.78
C PHE A 22 -0.43 -15.78 12.00
N TYR A 23 0.06 -16.37 10.91
CA TYR A 23 1.10 -17.40 10.96
C TYR A 23 2.39 -16.89 11.60
N TYR A 24 2.76 -15.64 11.34
CA TYR A 24 3.90 -14.98 11.99
C TYR A 24 3.56 -14.29 13.31
N SER A 25 2.38 -14.55 13.89
CA SER A 25 1.92 -13.97 15.17
C SER A 25 1.85 -12.43 15.23
N ASN A 26 2.10 -11.74 14.12
CA ASN A 26 2.13 -10.29 14.05
C ASN A 26 0.73 -9.66 14.08
N GLY A 27 -0.29 -10.40 13.67
CA GLY A 27 -1.69 -9.97 13.69
C GLY A 27 -2.17 -9.56 15.09
N LEU A 28 -1.60 -10.16 16.15
CA LEU A 28 -2.00 -9.95 17.55
C LEU A 28 -1.70 -8.56 18.07
N LEU A 29 -0.61 -7.95 17.62
CA LEU A 29 -0.23 -6.59 17.99
C LEU A 29 -1.24 -5.55 17.50
N THR A 30 -2.06 -5.88 16.49
CA THR A 30 -3.06 -4.98 15.92
C THR A 30 -4.10 -4.57 16.95
N TYR A 31 -4.58 -5.52 17.77
CA TYR A 31 -5.63 -5.27 18.75
C TYR A 31 -5.18 -4.24 19.79
N GLU A 32 -4.02 -4.47 20.40
CA GLU A 32 -3.51 -3.58 21.44
C GLU A 32 -3.18 -2.19 20.89
N ARG A 33 -2.60 -2.11 19.69
CA ARG A 33 -2.36 -0.83 19.01
C ARG A 33 -3.66 -0.08 18.71
N HIS A 34 -4.68 -0.79 18.27
CA HIS A 34 -6.00 -0.22 17.99
C HIS A 34 -6.67 0.31 19.27
N ARG A 35 -6.74 -0.51 20.32
CA ARG A 35 -7.26 -0.09 21.64
C ARG A 35 -6.52 1.12 22.18
N ALA A 36 -5.20 1.13 22.06
CA ALA A 36 -4.39 2.26 22.47
C ALA A 36 -4.79 3.56 21.75
N VAL A 37 -5.12 3.49 20.44
CA VAL A 37 -5.65 4.65 19.71
C VAL A 37 -6.99 5.08 20.32
N ILE A 38 -7.97 4.18 20.41
CA ILE A 38 -9.31 4.56 20.90
C ILE A 38 -9.27 5.14 22.33
N GLU A 39 -8.42 4.61 23.19
CA GLU A 39 -8.26 5.02 24.59
C GLU A 39 -7.38 6.27 24.78
N LYS A 40 -6.98 6.94 23.69
CA LYS A 40 -6.12 8.14 23.73
C LYS A 40 -4.73 7.93 24.37
N ARG A 41 -4.33 6.67 24.58
CA ARG A 41 -3.04 6.28 25.19
C ARG A 41 -1.98 5.88 24.16
N SER A 42 -2.35 5.83 22.88
CA SER A 42 -1.46 5.35 21.83
C SER A 42 -0.20 6.19 21.72
N GLU A 43 0.92 5.50 21.54
CA GLU A 43 2.13 6.12 21.03
C GLU A 43 1.91 6.67 19.61
N PHE A 44 0.88 6.23 18.86
CA PHE A 44 0.48 6.76 17.54
C PHE A 44 -0.27 8.11 17.58
N TYR A 45 -0.50 8.68 18.77
CA TYR A 45 -0.70 10.15 18.89
C TYR A 45 0.61 10.92 18.71
N ASN A 46 1.62 10.26 18.15
CA ASN A 46 2.77 10.89 17.56
C ASN A 46 2.38 11.54 16.23
N PRO A 47 2.52 12.87 16.08
CA PRO A 47 2.22 13.60 14.87
C PRO A 47 2.96 13.04 13.65
N TRP A 48 4.10 12.36 13.78
CA TRP A 48 4.86 11.81 12.65
C TRP A 48 4.32 10.50 12.06
N GLN A 49 3.34 9.85 12.71
CA GLN A 49 2.70 8.62 12.21
C GLN A 49 1.19 8.64 12.50
N TYR A 50 0.52 9.77 12.25
CA TYR A 50 -0.92 9.84 12.51
C TYR A 50 -1.64 8.87 11.57
N ARG A 51 -2.58 8.10 12.15
CA ARG A 51 -3.31 7.02 11.46
C ARG A 51 -4.73 7.01 11.98
N VAL A 52 -5.46 8.07 11.68
CA VAL A 52 -6.73 8.37 12.34
C VAL A 52 -7.89 7.73 11.57
N LEU A 53 -7.79 7.67 10.24
CA LEU A 53 -8.85 7.13 9.39
C LEU A 53 -9.19 5.65 9.70
N CYS A 54 -8.21 4.75 9.64
CA CYS A 54 -8.48 3.31 9.75
C CYS A 54 -9.06 2.90 11.11
N PRO A 55 -8.54 3.37 12.26
CA PRO A 55 -9.15 3.05 13.56
C PRO A 55 -10.61 3.46 13.64
N TYR A 56 -10.99 4.66 13.17
CA TYR A 56 -12.38 5.08 13.20
C TYR A 56 -13.26 4.30 12.21
N LEU A 57 -12.73 3.87 11.06
CA LEU A 57 -13.45 2.98 10.15
C LEU A 57 -13.71 1.60 10.78
N VAL A 58 -12.73 1.05 11.50
CA VAL A 58 -12.90 -0.19 12.27
C VAL A 58 -13.96 -0.01 13.35
N GLU A 59 -13.91 1.07 14.13
CA GLU A 59 -14.91 1.35 15.16
C GLU A 59 -16.32 1.47 14.59
N ALA A 60 -16.47 2.12 13.43
CA ALA A 60 -17.73 2.16 12.72
C ALA A 60 -18.20 0.75 12.31
N GLY A 61 -17.29 -0.09 11.80
CA GLY A 61 -17.58 -1.49 11.47
C GLY A 61 -18.00 -2.32 12.68
N LEU A 62 -17.32 -2.16 13.81
CA LEU A 62 -17.66 -2.81 15.07
C LEU A 62 -19.02 -2.33 15.60
N TRP A 63 -19.28 -1.02 15.52
CA TRP A 63 -20.57 -0.45 15.90
C TRP A 63 -21.70 -1.08 15.07
N VAL A 64 -21.55 -1.16 13.75
CA VAL A 64 -22.54 -1.81 12.87
C VAL A 64 -22.72 -3.27 13.27
N TYR A 65 -21.63 -4.01 13.50
CA TYR A 65 -21.69 -5.41 13.93
C TYR A 65 -22.49 -5.59 15.23
N ASN A 66 -22.17 -4.81 16.25
CA ASN A 66 -22.86 -4.85 17.55
C ASN A 66 -24.36 -4.51 17.44
N HIS A 67 -24.74 -3.65 16.50
CA HIS A 67 -26.13 -3.23 16.32
C HIS A 67 -26.92 -4.11 15.34
N THR A 68 -26.27 -5.05 14.66
CA THR A 68 -26.89 -5.92 13.64
C THR A 68 -26.63 -7.40 13.92
N LEU A 69 -25.47 -7.92 13.53
CA LEU A 69 -25.12 -9.34 13.59
C LEU A 69 -25.04 -9.88 15.01
N ASP A 70 -24.46 -9.12 15.95
CA ASP A 70 -24.28 -9.57 17.33
C ASP A 70 -25.62 -9.80 18.05
N LYS A 71 -26.66 -9.03 17.68
CA LYS A 71 -28.03 -9.21 18.22
C LYS A 71 -28.67 -10.54 17.79
N VAL A 72 -28.30 -11.03 16.62
CA VAL A 72 -28.83 -12.29 16.04
C VAL A 72 -27.92 -13.46 16.40
N PHE A 73 -26.61 -13.23 16.45
CA PHE A 73 -25.59 -14.23 16.67
C PHE A 73 -24.48 -13.68 17.56
N PRO A 74 -24.65 -13.70 18.90
CA PRO A 74 -23.67 -13.18 19.84
C PRO A 74 -22.44 -14.11 19.87
N ILE A 75 -21.41 -13.77 19.10
CA ILE A 75 -20.34 -14.73 18.80
C ILE A 75 -19.53 -15.11 20.04
N GLU A 76 -19.29 -14.16 20.94
CA GLU A 76 -18.51 -14.37 22.17
C GLU A 76 -19.25 -15.26 23.18
N GLN A 77 -20.58 -15.32 23.13
CA GLN A 77 -21.36 -16.22 23.97
C GLN A 77 -21.43 -17.64 23.39
N LYS A 78 -21.27 -17.76 22.06
CA LYS A 78 -21.39 -19.03 21.33
C LYS A 78 -20.05 -19.75 21.16
N PHE A 79 -18.94 -19.01 21.13
CA PHE A 79 -17.60 -19.56 20.99
C PHE A 79 -16.80 -19.37 22.27
N ASN A 80 -16.66 -20.44 23.05
CA ASN A 80 -15.70 -20.52 24.13
C ASN A 80 -14.34 -20.95 23.55
N PHE A 81 -13.38 -20.03 23.47
CA PHE A 81 -12.02 -20.33 23.03
C PHE A 81 -11.23 -21.03 24.15
N ASN A 82 -11.40 -22.35 24.26
CA ASN A 82 -10.50 -23.22 25.00
C ASN A 82 -9.74 -24.09 24.00
N ILE A 83 -8.53 -23.67 23.64
CA ILE A 83 -7.64 -24.50 22.82
C ILE A 83 -6.89 -25.42 23.78
N GLU A 84 -7.26 -26.70 23.83
CA GLU A 84 -6.47 -27.70 24.54
C GLU A 84 -5.13 -27.88 23.82
N SER A 85 -4.03 -27.75 24.56
CA SER A 85 -2.67 -27.89 24.04
C SER A 85 -2.42 -29.33 23.56
N THR A 86 -2.59 -29.58 22.27
CA THR A 86 -2.36 -30.92 21.68
C THR A 86 -0.89 -31.19 21.32
N SER A 87 -0.03 -30.16 21.31
CA SER A 87 1.42 -30.30 21.16
C SER A 87 2.13 -29.03 21.63
N GLY A 88 2.91 -29.13 22.73
CA GLY A 88 3.79 -28.11 23.32
C GLY A 88 3.54 -26.65 22.91
N THR A 89 2.87 -25.87 23.76
CA THR A 89 2.56 -24.47 23.47
C THR A 89 3.82 -23.64 23.20
N SER A 90 3.85 -22.94 22.07
CA SER A 90 4.78 -21.82 21.89
C SER A 90 4.24 -20.61 22.67
N ALA A 91 5.13 -19.76 23.19
CA ALA A 91 4.73 -18.54 23.91
C ALA A 91 3.77 -17.64 23.10
N GLU A 92 3.87 -17.69 21.78
CA GLU A 92 2.99 -16.98 20.84
C GLU A 92 1.57 -17.54 20.83
N THR A 93 1.42 -18.86 20.93
CA THR A 93 0.12 -19.54 21.01
C THR A 93 -0.58 -19.19 22.32
N ASP A 94 0.17 -19.16 23.43
CA ASP A 94 -0.38 -18.75 24.73
C ASP A 94 -0.84 -17.30 24.72
N THR A 95 -0.06 -16.41 24.09
CA THR A 95 -0.42 -14.99 23.91
C THR A 95 -1.68 -14.84 23.06
N PHE A 96 -1.83 -15.64 21.99
CA PHE A 96 -3.04 -15.66 21.17
C PHE A 96 -4.26 -16.08 21.97
N VAL A 97 -4.18 -17.18 22.73
CA VAL A 97 -5.29 -17.70 23.53
C VAL A 97 -5.71 -16.68 24.59
N GLN A 98 -4.75 -16.08 25.30
CA GLN A 98 -5.02 -15.02 26.28
C GLN A 98 -5.73 -13.81 25.65
N LEU A 99 -5.28 -13.38 24.46
CA LEU A 99 -5.94 -12.30 23.73
C LEU A 99 -7.39 -12.67 23.38
N MET A 100 -7.62 -13.87 22.85
CA MET A 100 -8.96 -14.31 22.45
C MET A 100 -9.93 -14.53 23.63
N GLN A 101 -9.39 -14.75 24.83
CA GLN A 101 -10.17 -14.78 26.08
C GLN A 101 -10.51 -13.37 26.60
N THR A 102 -9.89 -12.32 26.07
CA THR A 102 -10.20 -10.94 26.47
C THR A 102 -11.57 -10.52 25.91
N PRO A 103 -12.49 -9.99 26.75
CA PRO A 103 -13.81 -9.55 26.28
C PRO A 103 -13.71 -8.53 25.15
N GLY A 104 -14.47 -8.74 24.07
CA GLY A 104 -14.48 -7.89 22.88
C GLY A 104 -13.41 -8.23 21.84
N ALA A 105 -12.33 -8.94 22.20
CA ALA A 105 -11.21 -9.18 21.30
C ALA A 105 -11.63 -10.03 20.08
N VAL A 106 -12.47 -11.05 20.28
CA VAL A 106 -12.98 -11.89 19.19
C VAL A 106 -13.71 -11.06 18.15
N LYS A 107 -14.60 -10.16 18.60
CA LYS A 107 -15.37 -9.27 17.71
C LYS A 107 -14.43 -8.39 16.90
N TYR A 108 -13.45 -7.77 17.54
CA TYR A 108 -12.44 -6.96 16.86
C TYR A 108 -11.66 -7.77 15.83
N MET A 109 -11.23 -9.00 16.16
CA MET A 109 -10.48 -9.85 15.25
C MET A 109 -11.28 -10.18 13.97
N LEU A 110 -12.58 -10.46 14.10
CA LEU A 110 -13.45 -10.66 12.94
C LEU A 110 -13.53 -9.41 12.06
N ILE A 111 -13.72 -8.24 12.68
CA ILE A 111 -13.79 -6.97 11.95
C ILE A 111 -12.46 -6.63 11.29
N PHE A 112 -11.33 -6.88 11.96
CA PHE A 112 -10.00 -6.70 11.39
C PHE A 112 -9.76 -7.58 10.17
N ILE A 113 -10.11 -8.87 10.25
CA ILE A 113 -9.99 -9.81 9.13
C ILE A 113 -10.89 -9.37 7.97
N LEU A 114 -12.14 -9.02 8.25
CA LEU A 114 -13.08 -8.57 7.23
C LEU A 114 -12.61 -7.27 6.57
N PHE A 115 -12.23 -6.27 7.37
CA PHE A 115 -11.73 -4.99 6.87
C PHE A 115 -10.51 -5.20 5.97
N ARG A 116 -9.59 -6.06 6.42
CA ARG A 116 -8.42 -6.41 5.64
C ARG A 116 -8.73 -7.10 4.32
N TRP A 117 -9.66 -8.06 4.38
CA TRP A 117 -10.10 -8.77 3.20
C TRP A 117 -10.73 -7.83 2.18
N LEU A 118 -11.54 -6.87 2.63
CA LEU A 118 -12.13 -5.82 1.79
C LEU A 118 -11.06 -4.89 1.17
N GLU A 119 -10.03 -4.49 1.94
CA GLU A 119 -8.91 -3.71 1.41
C GLU A 119 -8.21 -4.45 0.26
N HIS A 120 -7.86 -5.72 0.45
CA HIS A 120 -7.20 -6.52 -0.59
C HIS A 120 -8.09 -6.73 -1.81
N MET A 121 -9.39 -7.04 -1.61
CA MET A 121 -10.36 -7.16 -2.70
C MET A 121 -10.41 -5.90 -3.55
N LEU A 122 -10.48 -4.74 -2.90
CA LEU A 122 -10.50 -3.44 -3.58
C LEU A 122 -9.17 -3.18 -4.29
N ILE A 123 -8.03 -3.45 -3.66
CA ILE A 123 -6.71 -3.29 -4.27
C ILE A 123 -6.58 -4.17 -5.52
N PHE A 124 -6.96 -5.44 -5.47
CA PHE A 124 -6.90 -6.33 -6.63
C PHE A 124 -7.80 -5.85 -7.76
N TYR A 125 -9.03 -5.40 -7.44
CA TYR A 125 -9.92 -4.82 -8.43
C TYR A 125 -9.35 -3.54 -9.07
N LEU A 126 -8.84 -2.61 -8.28
CA LEU A 126 -8.28 -1.36 -8.80
C LEU A 126 -6.98 -1.60 -9.57
N THR A 127 -6.15 -2.55 -9.13
CA THR A 127 -4.94 -2.98 -9.84
C THR A 127 -5.30 -3.64 -11.15
N TRP A 128 -6.32 -4.50 -11.18
CA TRP A 128 -6.84 -5.07 -12.42
C TRP A 128 -7.23 -3.97 -13.40
N LYS A 129 -7.95 -2.94 -12.94
CA LYS A 129 -8.31 -1.78 -13.77
C LYS A 129 -7.10 -0.97 -14.24
N LEU A 130 -6.11 -0.80 -13.38
CA LEU A 130 -4.85 -0.13 -13.73
C LEU A 130 -4.14 -0.88 -14.86
N LEU A 131 -4.03 -2.20 -14.72
CA LEU A 131 -3.34 -3.07 -15.67
C LEU A 131 -4.09 -3.19 -17.00
N GLN A 132 -5.42 -3.21 -17.00
CA GLN A 132 -6.25 -3.19 -18.22
C GLN A 132 -5.99 -1.97 -19.11
N TYR A 133 -5.44 -0.88 -18.57
CA TYR A 133 -5.05 0.27 -19.38
C TYR A 133 -3.80 0.00 -20.23
N PHE A 134 -2.87 -0.80 -19.71
CA PHE A 134 -1.57 -1.05 -20.35
C PHE A 134 -1.48 -2.40 -21.05
N ILE A 135 -2.33 -3.36 -20.67
CA ILE A 135 -2.23 -4.77 -21.04
C ILE A 135 -3.57 -5.23 -21.62
N GLN A 136 -3.50 -5.95 -22.75
CA GLN A 136 -4.68 -6.48 -23.43
C GLN A 136 -5.06 -7.87 -22.92
N SER A 137 -4.08 -8.71 -22.56
CA SER A 137 -4.31 -10.09 -22.09
C SER A 137 -4.81 -10.14 -20.65
N ASP A 138 -6.10 -10.50 -20.47
CA ASP A 138 -6.71 -10.76 -19.15
C ASP A 138 -5.90 -11.78 -18.32
N TRP A 139 -5.33 -12.81 -18.96
CA TRP A 139 -4.55 -13.84 -18.26
C TRP A 139 -3.20 -13.32 -17.75
N LEU A 140 -2.57 -12.43 -18.52
CA LEU A 140 -1.32 -11.79 -18.08
C LEU A 140 -1.58 -10.82 -16.92
N ILE A 141 -2.69 -10.10 -16.95
CA ILE A 141 -3.14 -9.28 -15.82
C ILE A 141 -3.38 -10.17 -14.60
N PHE A 142 -4.10 -11.28 -14.76
CA PHE A 142 -4.37 -12.23 -13.68
C PHE A 142 -3.09 -12.80 -13.07
N LEU A 143 -2.10 -13.16 -13.91
CA LEU A 143 -0.79 -13.60 -13.44
C LEU A 143 -0.11 -12.51 -12.59
N GLY A 144 -0.18 -11.25 -13.03
CA GLY A 144 0.27 -10.09 -12.25
C GLY A 144 -0.36 -9.97 -10.87
N ILE A 145 -1.68 -10.21 -10.77
CA ILE A 145 -2.41 -10.18 -9.50
C ILE A 145 -1.98 -11.33 -8.57
N ASN A 146 -1.67 -12.52 -9.12
CA ASN A 146 -1.13 -13.62 -8.30
C ASN A 146 0.24 -13.27 -7.70
N PHE A 147 1.14 -12.70 -8.50
CA PHE A 147 2.42 -12.20 -7.98
C PHE A 147 2.22 -11.11 -6.92
N LEU A 148 1.26 -10.21 -7.11
CA LEU A 148 0.94 -9.20 -6.11
C LEU A 148 0.47 -9.82 -4.78
N ALA A 149 -0.41 -10.83 -4.84
CA ALA A 149 -0.89 -11.51 -3.64
C ALA A 149 0.24 -12.22 -2.88
N LEU A 150 1.18 -12.86 -3.61
CA LEU A 150 2.37 -13.46 -3.02
C LEU A 150 3.27 -12.39 -2.36
N SER A 151 3.50 -11.28 -3.05
CA SER A 151 4.27 -10.16 -2.52
C SER A 151 3.64 -9.55 -1.28
N PHE A 152 2.30 -9.51 -1.18
CA PHE A 152 1.61 -9.11 0.04
C PHE A 152 1.86 -10.08 1.20
N GLY A 153 1.89 -11.38 0.96
CA GLY A 153 2.24 -12.36 2.00
C GLY A 153 3.69 -12.27 2.46
N ASN A 154 4.62 -11.96 1.55
CA ASN A 154 6.02 -11.74 1.92
C ASN A 154 6.23 -10.39 2.64
N ALA A 155 5.42 -9.39 2.32
CA ALA A 155 5.54 -8.05 2.89
C ALA A 155 5.13 -7.94 4.37
N VAL A 156 4.53 -8.99 4.95
CA VAL A 156 3.97 -8.98 6.31
C VAL A 156 4.84 -9.63 7.37
N ASN A 157 6.03 -10.13 7.01
CA ASN A 157 6.96 -10.83 7.90
C ASN A 157 7.31 -10.03 9.19
N ALA A 158 7.26 -8.70 9.14
CA ALA A 158 7.42 -7.83 10.31
C ALA A 158 6.39 -6.70 10.36
N ALA A 159 5.13 -7.04 10.07
CA ALA A 159 4.02 -6.11 10.03
C ALA A 159 2.82 -6.66 10.80
N ASP A 160 2.15 -5.80 11.55
CA ASP A 160 0.77 -6.05 11.94
C ASP A 160 -0.15 -5.99 10.70
N LEU A 161 -1.47 -6.04 10.90
CA LEU A 161 -2.41 -5.95 9.77
C LEU A 161 -2.27 -4.63 8.98
N SER A 162 -1.65 -3.58 9.55
CA SER A 162 -1.14 -2.43 8.80
C SER A 162 -2.14 -1.76 7.84
N PHE A 163 -3.42 -1.71 8.20
CA PHE A 163 -4.54 -1.16 7.41
C PHE A 163 -4.18 0.14 6.65
N ASN A 164 -3.60 1.11 7.37
CA ASN A 164 -3.22 2.40 6.81
C ASN A 164 -2.27 2.31 5.60
N THR A 165 -1.43 1.28 5.50
CA THR A 165 -0.56 1.05 4.33
C THR A 165 -1.37 0.66 3.09
N TYR A 166 -2.43 -0.10 3.28
CA TYR A 166 -3.25 -0.64 2.21
C TYR A 166 -4.32 0.36 1.78
N MET A 167 -4.85 1.15 2.72
CA MET A 167 -5.58 2.37 2.38
C MET A 167 -4.74 3.36 1.56
N ASP A 168 -3.45 3.50 1.86
CA ASP A 168 -2.56 4.35 1.04
C ASP A 168 -2.47 3.82 -0.40
N ILE A 169 -2.26 2.50 -0.58
CA ILE A 169 -2.30 1.86 -1.90
C ILE A 169 -3.62 2.14 -2.63
N ILE A 170 -4.77 2.04 -1.95
CA ILE A 170 -6.09 2.34 -2.53
C ILE A 170 -6.14 3.79 -3.03
N PHE A 171 -5.72 4.77 -2.24
CA PHE A 171 -5.74 6.18 -2.66
C PHE A 171 -4.81 6.46 -3.84
N TYR A 172 -3.63 5.84 -3.87
CA TYR A 172 -2.72 5.93 -5.00
C TYR A 172 -3.28 5.27 -6.27
N LEU A 173 -3.92 4.10 -6.15
CA LEU A 173 -4.59 3.43 -7.26
C LEU A 173 -5.77 4.25 -7.80
N LEU A 174 -6.62 4.79 -6.92
CA LEU A 174 -7.71 5.68 -7.33
C LEU A 174 -7.17 6.91 -8.06
N THR A 175 -6.12 7.54 -7.55
CA THR A 175 -5.43 8.66 -8.19
C THR A 175 -4.90 8.29 -9.57
N ALA A 176 -4.21 7.16 -9.69
CA ALA A 176 -3.69 6.65 -10.96
C ALA A 176 -4.81 6.40 -11.98
N LEU A 177 -5.92 5.77 -11.56
CA LEU A 177 -7.08 5.51 -12.42
C LEU A 177 -7.77 6.80 -12.88
N LEU A 178 -7.91 7.80 -12.00
CA LEU A 178 -8.45 9.11 -12.38
C LEU A 178 -7.59 9.76 -13.48
N ILE A 179 -6.27 9.68 -13.34
CA ILE A 179 -5.30 10.23 -14.30
C ILE A 179 -5.38 9.49 -15.64
N LEU A 180 -5.32 8.15 -15.62
CA LEU A 180 -5.26 7.31 -16.82
C LEU A 180 -6.55 7.35 -17.64
N TYR A 181 -7.69 7.29 -16.97
CA TYR A 181 -9.00 7.32 -17.63
C TYR A 181 -9.56 8.74 -17.80
N HIS A 182 -8.71 9.77 -17.63
CA HIS A 182 -9.05 11.18 -17.80
C HIS A 182 -10.36 11.58 -17.11
N LYS A 183 -10.60 11.04 -15.91
CA LYS A 183 -11.80 11.34 -15.12
C LYS A 183 -11.74 12.75 -14.53
N ASN A 184 -12.88 13.24 -14.04
CA ASN A 184 -12.98 14.55 -13.44
C ASN A 184 -11.95 14.70 -12.28
N PRO A 185 -10.99 15.64 -12.37
CA PRO A 185 -9.94 15.80 -11.36
C PRO A 185 -10.47 16.21 -9.98
N LEU A 186 -11.72 16.72 -9.88
CA LEU A 186 -12.33 17.08 -8.60
C LEU A 186 -12.44 15.90 -7.62
N TRP A 187 -12.45 14.66 -8.11
CA TRP A 187 -12.38 13.46 -7.26
C TRP A 187 -11.08 13.36 -6.45
N LEU A 188 -10.03 14.10 -6.82
CA LEU A 188 -8.81 14.20 -6.01
C LEU A 188 -9.03 14.96 -4.70
N ILE A 189 -10.08 15.78 -4.58
CA ILE A 189 -10.41 16.49 -3.33
C ILE A 189 -10.74 15.49 -2.21
N PRO A 190 -11.78 14.63 -2.33
CA PRO A 190 -12.08 13.67 -1.28
C PRO A 190 -10.94 12.66 -1.07
N ILE A 191 -10.23 12.24 -2.13
CA ILE A 191 -9.07 11.34 -1.99
C ILE A 191 -7.97 11.99 -1.16
N THR A 192 -7.65 13.27 -1.42
CA THR A 192 -6.60 13.99 -0.67
C THR A 192 -6.98 14.18 0.78
N ILE A 193 -8.26 14.48 1.07
CA ILE A 193 -8.77 14.60 2.44
C ILE A 193 -8.62 13.26 3.19
N LEU A 194 -9.07 12.16 2.59
CA LEU A 194 -8.98 10.83 3.21
C LEU A 194 -7.52 10.39 3.37
N ALA A 195 -6.67 10.64 2.38
CA ALA A 195 -5.24 10.36 2.46
C ALA A 195 -4.56 11.19 3.57
N ALA A 196 -4.94 12.46 3.72
CA ALA A 196 -4.46 13.35 4.78
C ALA A 196 -4.90 12.92 6.17
N LEU A 197 -5.99 12.15 6.32
CA LEU A 197 -6.42 11.53 7.59
C LEU A 197 -5.76 10.15 7.83
N ASN A 198 -5.16 9.58 6.79
CA ASN A 198 -4.60 8.23 6.81
C ASN A 198 -3.10 8.24 7.10
N ARG A 199 -2.27 8.91 6.27
CA ARG A 199 -0.80 8.91 6.37
C ARG A 199 -0.16 10.12 5.69
N GLU A 200 1.03 10.49 6.15
CA GLU A 200 1.87 11.57 5.61
C GLU A 200 2.28 11.33 4.15
N THR A 201 2.46 10.06 3.78
CA THR A 201 2.80 9.64 2.42
C THR A 201 1.73 10.05 1.40
N GLY A 202 0.48 10.33 1.83
CA GLY A 202 -0.57 10.90 0.98
C GLY A 202 -0.20 12.27 0.37
N LEU A 203 0.82 12.95 0.91
CA LEU A 203 1.34 14.21 0.36
C LEU A 203 1.80 14.10 -1.10
N LEU A 204 2.20 12.90 -1.57
CA LEU A 204 2.61 12.73 -2.97
C LEU A 204 1.42 12.54 -3.94
N ILE A 205 0.18 12.45 -3.48
CA ILE A 205 -1.01 12.34 -4.35
C ILE A 205 -1.18 13.61 -5.22
N PRO A 206 -1.22 14.85 -4.66
CA PRO A 206 -1.24 16.07 -5.46
C PRO A 206 -0.04 16.18 -6.42
N ALA A 207 1.15 15.74 -5.96
CA ALA A 207 2.37 15.73 -6.75
C ALA A 207 2.27 14.77 -7.95
N LEU A 208 1.76 13.56 -7.74
CA LEU A 208 1.57 12.56 -8.78
C LEU A 208 0.64 13.07 -9.88
N TYR A 209 -0.45 13.76 -9.51
CA TYR A 209 -1.33 14.41 -10.47
C TYR A 209 -0.60 15.48 -11.28
N PHE A 210 0.14 16.37 -10.60
CA PHE A 210 0.90 17.44 -11.25
C PHE A 210 1.93 16.89 -12.25
N ILE A 211 2.76 15.94 -11.82
CA ILE A 211 3.79 15.30 -12.67
C ILE A 211 3.17 14.56 -13.86
N SER A 212 1.97 14.00 -13.69
CA SER A 212 1.24 13.37 -14.79
C SER A 212 0.83 14.36 -15.88
N LYS A 213 0.65 15.64 -15.53
CA LYS A 213 0.35 16.74 -16.47
C LYS A 213 1.58 17.47 -16.99
N THR A 214 2.74 17.30 -16.37
CA THR A 214 4.02 17.82 -16.87
C THR A 214 4.50 17.04 -18.08
N ASP A 215 4.99 17.73 -19.10
CA ASP A 215 5.57 17.09 -20.27
C ASP A 215 7.10 16.89 -20.09
N PHE A 216 7.52 15.63 -20.07
CA PHE A 216 8.92 15.20 -20.04
C PHE A 216 9.43 14.76 -21.43
N THR A 217 8.71 15.01 -22.52
CA THR A 217 9.14 14.58 -23.86
C THR A 217 10.50 15.19 -24.23
N ALA A 218 10.79 16.40 -23.75
CA ALA A 218 12.10 17.01 -23.91
C ALA A 218 13.23 16.37 -23.06
N LEU A 219 12.92 15.58 -22.01
CA LEU A 219 13.93 14.78 -21.29
C LEU A 219 14.47 13.63 -22.16
N ALA A 220 13.71 13.18 -23.16
CA ALA A 220 14.13 12.10 -24.06
C ALA A 220 15.08 12.59 -25.16
N GLN A 221 15.26 13.90 -25.33
CA GLN A 221 16.17 14.48 -26.33
C GLN A 221 17.60 14.53 -25.77
N LYS A 222 18.58 14.12 -26.59
CA LYS A 222 20.01 14.30 -26.29
C LYS A 222 20.49 15.66 -26.81
N PRO A 223 21.23 16.45 -26.03
CA PRO A 223 21.65 16.23 -24.64
C PRO A 223 20.53 16.49 -23.63
N PHE A 224 20.56 15.77 -22.51
CA PHE A 224 19.63 15.91 -21.39
C PHE A 224 19.63 17.34 -20.84
N ARG A 225 18.49 18.04 -20.93
CA ARG A 225 18.35 19.43 -20.44
C ARG A 225 17.03 19.62 -19.70
N PHE A 226 17.10 19.72 -18.38
CA PHE A 226 15.95 20.05 -17.51
C PHE A 226 15.24 21.35 -17.92
N LYS A 227 15.95 22.29 -18.55
CA LYS A 227 15.41 23.58 -19.01
C LYS A 227 14.29 23.46 -20.05
N ASN A 228 14.14 22.31 -20.70
CA ASN A 228 13.13 22.11 -21.75
C ASN A 228 11.85 21.44 -21.24
N MET A 229 11.71 21.25 -19.92
CA MET A 229 10.48 20.72 -19.33
C MET A 229 9.33 21.70 -19.50
N VAL A 230 8.22 21.22 -20.08
CA VAL A 230 6.99 22.02 -20.20
C VAL A 230 6.09 21.72 -19.01
N PHE A 231 5.95 22.71 -18.13
CA PHE A 231 5.07 22.63 -16.97
C PHE A 231 3.60 22.74 -17.38
N PRO A 232 2.68 22.15 -16.60
CA PRO A 232 1.26 22.25 -16.89
C PRO A 232 0.75 23.70 -16.73
N GLY A 233 -0.36 24.01 -17.39
CA GLY A 233 -0.96 25.35 -17.33
C GLY A 233 -1.44 25.76 -15.93
N ILE A 234 -1.75 27.04 -15.76
CA ILE A 234 -2.09 27.66 -14.47
C ILE A 234 -3.24 26.96 -13.72
N LYS A 235 -4.22 26.39 -14.43
CA LYS A 235 -5.33 25.64 -13.82
C LYS A 235 -4.84 24.44 -13.01
N THR A 236 -3.86 23.70 -13.54
CA THR A 236 -3.27 22.54 -12.84
C THR A 236 -2.48 23.00 -11.63
N TRP A 237 -1.72 24.09 -11.74
CA TRP A 237 -1.00 24.69 -10.62
C TRP A 237 -1.93 25.09 -9.48
N VAL A 238 -2.94 25.91 -9.77
CA VAL A 238 -3.93 26.36 -8.78
C VAL A 238 -4.61 25.16 -8.13
N PHE A 239 -5.05 24.19 -8.92
CA PHE A 239 -5.69 23.00 -8.39
C PHE A 239 -4.77 22.17 -7.49
N THR A 240 -3.51 21.93 -7.89
CA THR A 240 -2.53 21.23 -7.07
C THR A 240 -2.22 21.99 -5.77
N VAL A 241 -2.12 23.32 -5.82
CA VAL A 241 -1.93 24.15 -4.62
C VAL A 241 -3.13 24.03 -3.67
N VAL A 242 -4.36 24.06 -4.19
CA VAL A 242 -5.57 23.84 -3.37
C VAL A 242 -5.53 22.47 -2.69
N LEU A 243 -5.16 21.41 -3.41
CA LEU A 243 -5.02 20.08 -2.80
C LEU A 243 -3.95 20.05 -1.70
N TYR A 244 -2.81 20.73 -1.89
CA TYR A 244 -1.80 20.84 -0.84
C TYR A 244 -2.27 21.65 0.37
N ILE A 245 -3.03 22.74 0.17
CA ILE A 245 -3.61 23.51 1.27
C ILE A 245 -4.57 22.62 2.07
N LEU A 246 -5.42 21.83 1.41
CA LEU A 246 -6.32 20.89 2.09
C LEU A 246 -5.54 19.84 2.88
N PHE A 247 -4.53 19.21 2.25
CA PHE A 247 -3.70 18.21 2.90
C PHE A 247 -2.98 18.79 4.14
N MET A 248 -2.28 19.92 3.96
CA MET A 248 -1.50 20.57 5.02
C MET A 248 -2.40 21.11 6.12
N GLY A 249 -3.59 21.62 5.78
CA GLY A 249 -4.58 22.07 6.76
C GLY A 249 -5.01 20.94 7.70
N ILE A 250 -5.36 19.76 7.14
CA ILE A 250 -5.70 18.58 7.94
C ILE A 250 -4.48 18.09 8.73
N PHE A 251 -3.32 17.97 8.07
CA PHE A 251 -2.07 17.52 8.69
C PHE A 251 -1.66 18.38 9.88
N ILE A 252 -1.78 19.72 9.78
CA ILE A 252 -1.48 20.66 10.86
C ILE A 252 -2.57 20.60 11.94
N TYR A 253 -3.84 20.55 11.55
CA TYR A 253 -4.96 20.47 12.49
C TYR A 253 -4.87 19.23 13.39
N LEU A 254 -4.57 18.05 12.82
CA LEU A 254 -4.39 16.82 13.60
C LEU A 254 -3.26 16.97 14.64
N ARG A 255 -2.17 17.66 14.29
CA ARG A 255 -1.03 17.91 15.20
C ARG A 255 -1.38 18.88 16.31
N TRP A 256 -2.20 19.88 16.00
CA TRP A 256 -2.71 20.82 16.99
C TRP A 256 -3.69 20.14 17.94
N TYR A 257 -4.64 19.37 17.40
CA TYR A 257 -5.71 18.72 18.17
C TYR A 257 -5.20 17.61 19.09
N PHE A 258 -4.29 16.74 18.60
CA PHE A 258 -3.73 15.64 19.40
C PHE A 258 -2.46 16.01 20.16
N GLY A 259 -1.89 17.19 19.89
CA GLY A 259 -0.61 17.64 20.44
C GLY A 259 0.60 17.08 19.68
N TYR A 260 1.65 17.89 19.57
CA TYR A 260 2.90 17.45 18.95
C TYR A 260 3.71 16.57 19.92
N ARG A 261 4.15 15.41 19.46
CA ARG A 261 5.14 14.55 20.12
C ARG A 261 6.32 14.29 19.16
N PRO A 262 7.57 14.26 19.64
CA PRO A 262 8.71 13.97 18.78
C PRO A 262 8.62 12.54 18.22
N GLN A 263 9.18 12.31 17.03
CA GLN A 263 9.22 10.98 16.41
C GLN A 263 9.85 9.96 17.36
N GLN A 264 9.23 8.79 17.50
CA GLN A 264 9.82 7.69 18.26
C GLN A 264 11.05 7.16 17.52
N VAL A 265 12.16 7.07 18.24
CA VAL A 265 13.40 6.53 17.71
C VAL A 265 13.31 5.01 17.74
N TRP A 266 13.17 4.39 16.57
CA TRP A 266 13.24 2.93 16.43
C TRP A 266 14.62 2.52 15.93
N LYS A 267 15.43 1.94 16.82
CA LYS A 267 16.86 1.63 16.66
C LYS A 267 17.78 2.86 16.51
N VAL A 268 17.49 3.77 15.58
CA VAL A 268 18.26 4.99 15.33
C VAL A 268 17.34 6.15 14.91
N PRO A 269 17.75 7.41 15.10
CA PRO A 269 16.97 8.57 14.64
C PRO A 269 16.80 8.59 13.12
N ALA A 270 15.73 9.21 12.64
CA ALA A 270 15.54 9.49 11.21
C ALA A 270 16.67 10.39 10.65
N GLY A 271 16.83 10.36 9.33
CA GLY A 271 17.88 11.06 8.59
C GLY A 271 19.07 10.17 8.26
N LEU A 272 20.28 10.73 8.34
CA LEU A 272 21.52 10.02 8.00
C LEU A 272 21.77 8.75 8.84
N PRO A 273 21.48 8.71 10.16
CA PRO A 273 21.66 7.48 10.95
C PRO A 273 20.78 6.33 10.43
N MET A 274 19.51 6.59 10.13
CA MET A 274 18.60 5.60 9.54
C MET A 274 19.05 5.16 8.15
N LEU A 275 19.51 6.09 7.32
CA LEU A 275 20.06 5.76 6.00
C LEU A 275 21.27 4.82 6.12
N LYS A 276 22.19 5.13 7.04
CA LYS A 276 23.35 4.27 7.34
C LYS A 276 22.91 2.90 7.85
N LEU A 277 21.90 2.83 8.72
CA LEU A 277 21.36 1.56 9.20
C LEU A 277 20.79 0.71 8.04
N ASN A 278 20.03 1.32 7.14
CA ASN A 278 19.38 0.63 6.03
C ASN A 278 20.34 0.23 4.89
N LEU A 279 21.51 0.86 4.79
CA LEU A 279 22.48 0.58 3.71
C LEU A 279 23.73 -0.18 4.17
N LEU A 280 24.23 0.07 5.38
CA LEU A 280 25.59 -0.33 5.78
C LEU A 280 25.61 -1.15 7.08
N SER A 281 24.51 -1.82 7.42
CA SER A 281 24.43 -2.65 8.63
C SER A 281 23.81 -4.03 8.33
N ALA A 282 23.87 -4.94 9.31
CA ALA A 282 23.16 -6.22 9.23
C ALA A 282 21.64 -6.06 9.03
N VAL A 283 21.06 -4.96 9.52
CA VAL A 283 19.65 -4.61 9.27
C VAL A 283 19.43 -4.26 7.79
N GLY A 284 20.42 -3.63 7.15
CA GLY A 284 20.41 -3.37 5.70
C GLY A 284 20.46 -4.65 4.88
N VAL A 285 21.31 -5.61 5.25
CA VAL A 285 21.36 -6.93 4.58
C VAL A 285 20.01 -7.63 4.67
N LYS A 286 19.38 -7.65 5.86
CA LYS A 286 18.00 -8.16 6.01
C LYS A 286 17.04 -7.41 5.09
N ALA A 287 17.10 -6.08 5.05
CA ALA A 287 16.21 -5.29 4.20
C ALA A 287 16.34 -5.65 2.72
N TRP A 288 17.55 -5.88 2.21
CA TRP A 288 17.75 -6.26 0.81
C TRP A 288 17.15 -7.62 0.49
N LEU A 289 17.34 -8.62 1.37
CA LEU A 289 16.78 -9.95 1.18
C LEU A 289 15.24 -9.95 1.24
N GLU A 290 14.66 -9.19 2.16
CA GLU A 290 13.21 -9.03 2.26
C GLU A 290 12.66 -8.31 1.02
N LEU A 291 13.36 -7.27 0.52
CA LEU A 291 12.97 -6.56 -0.71
C LEU A 291 13.05 -7.47 -1.94
N ILE A 292 14.05 -8.36 -2.01
CA ILE A 292 14.12 -9.41 -3.06
C ILE A 292 12.97 -10.40 -2.89
N GLY A 293 12.68 -10.87 -1.67
CA GLY A 293 11.53 -11.76 -1.43
C GLY A 293 10.19 -11.12 -1.79
N THR A 294 10.10 -9.81 -1.68
CA THR A 294 8.87 -9.06 -1.94
C THR A 294 8.73 -8.66 -3.42
N PHE A 295 9.79 -8.17 -4.06
CA PHE A 295 9.76 -7.63 -5.42
C PHE A 295 10.36 -8.54 -6.47
N GLY A 296 11.04 -9.60 -6.06
CA GLY A 296 11.93 -10.36 -6.93
C GLY A 296 12.92 -9.43 -7.63
N MET A 297 13.15 -9.70 -8.91
CA MET A 297 14.07 -8.95 -9.75
C MET A 297 13.39 -7.81 -10.53
N LEU A 298 12.11 -7.50 -10.25
CA LEU A 298 11.34 -6.51 -11.02
C LEU A 298 12.05 -5.14 -11.14
N PRO A 299 12.63 -4.54 -10.07
CA PRO A 299 13.30 -3.25 -10.19
C PRO A 299 14.49 -3.28 -11.16
N LEU A 300 15.27 -4.37 -11.17
CA LEU A 300 16.44 -4.52 -12.04
C LEU A 300 16.04 -4.72 -13.51
N LEU A 301 14.99 -5.52 -13.75
CA LEU A 301 14.43 -5.70 -15.10
C LEU A 301 13.94 -4.37 -15.69
N ILE A 302 13.32 -3.53 -14.86
CA ILE A 302 12.84 -2.20 -15.27
C ILE A 302 14.01 -1.28 -15.61
N LEU A 303 15.07 -1.26 -14.80
CA LEU A 303 16.24 -0.46 -15.12
C LEU A 303 16.89 -0.91 -16.44
N TYR A 304 16.98 -2.23 -16.66
CA TYR A 304 17.52 -2.80 -17.89
C TYR A 304 16.70 -2.42 -19.14
N LYS A 305 15.36 -2.43 -19.04
CA LYS A 305 14.44 -2.11 -20.15
C LYS A 305 13.88 -0.69 -20.09
N PHE A 306 14.48 0.21 -19.32
CA PHE A 306 13.84 1.49 -18.96
C PHE A 306 13.34 2.31 -20.17
N LYS A 307 14.11 2.30 -21.27
CA LYS A 307 13.79 3.06 -22.49
C LYS A 307 12.54 2.57 -23.22
N SER A 308 12.19 1.27 -23.12
CA SER A 308 11.07 0.68 -23.87
C SER A 308 9.70 0.90 -23.25
N PHE A 309 9.62 1.43 -22.02
CA PHE A 309 8.34 1.61 -21.34
C PHE A 309 7.56 2.86 -21.81
N PRO A 310 6.22 2.88 -21.61
CA PRO A 310 5.38 4.02 -21.91
C PRO A 310 5.87 5.27 -21.19
N HIS A 311 5.72 6.43 -21.84
CA HIS A 311 6.21 7.71 -21.31
C HIS A 311 5.66 7.99 -19.91
N LEU A 312 4.35 7.82 -19.70
CA LEU A 312 3.70 8.06 -18.41
C LEU A 312 4.30 7.22 -17.28
N LEU A 313 4.49 5.90 -17.49
CA LEU A 313 5.10 5.03 -16.48
C LEU A 313 6.55 5.41 -16.19
N LYS A 314 7.31 5.88 -17.19
CA LYS A 314 8.66 6.43 -16.97
C LYS A 314 8.62 7.70 -16.12
N LYS A 315 7.65 8.59 -16.35
CA LYS A 315 7.46 9.80 -15.51
C LYS A 315 7.20 9.41 -14.06
N TRP A 316 6.27 8.48 -13.85
CA TRP A 316 5.94 7.98 -12.52
C TRP A 316 7.12 7.28 -11.88
N PHE A 317 7.89 6.48 -12.64
CA PHE A 317 9.11 5.84 -12.14
C PHE A 317 10.12 6.88 -11.64
N ILE A 318 10.51 7.85 -12.47
CA ILE A 318 11.54 8.84 -12.14
C ILE A 318 11.13 9.71 -10.96
N PHE A 319 9.84 10.01 -10.83
CA PHE A 319 9.33 10.83 -9.73
C PHE A 319 9.08 10.02 -8.47
N LEU A 320 8.15 9.05 -8.54
CA LEU A 320 7.61 8.39 -7.36
C LEU A 320 8.63 7.42 -6.74
N VAL A 321 9.35 6.62 -7.55
CA VAL A 321 10.23 5.57 -6.99
C VAL A 321 11.38 6.17 -6.17
N PRO A 322 12.19 7.14 -6.67
CA PRO A 322 13.27 7.72 -5.87
C PRO A 322 12.78 8.47 -4.65
N VAL A 323 11.69 9.25 -4.76
CA VAL A 323 11.14 10.00 -3.63
C VAL A 323 10.60 9.04 -2.57
N TRP A 324 9.85 8.01 -2.98
CA TRP A 324 9.28 7.03 -2.08
C TRP A 324 10.35 6.22 -1.35
N PHE A 325 11.34 5.69 -2.10
CA PHE A 325 12.46 4.98 -1.49
C PHE A 325 13.29 5.88 -0.60
N GLY A 326 13.58 7.11 -1.05
CA GLY A 326 14.33 8.10 -0.28
C GLY A 326 13.67 8.37 1.08
N VAL A 327 12.39 8.73 1.10
CA VAL A 327 11.65 8.98 2.35
C VAL A 327 11.67 7.77 3.27
N HIS A 328 11.46 6.56 2.76
CA HIS A 328 11.41 5.36 3.61
C HIS A 328 12.79 4.93 4.11
N TYR A 329 13.84 5.02 3.28
CA TYR A 329 15.20 4.67 3.71
C TYR A 329 15.79 5.64 4.74
N VAL A 330 15.31 6.88 4.79
CA VAL A 330 15.76 7.86 5.80
C VAL A 330 14.85 7.94 7.03
N SER A 331 13.59 7.49 6.96
CA SER A 331 12.64 7.68 8.08
C SER A 331 12.39 6.42 8.90
N VAL A 332 12.50 5.25 8.31
CA VAL A 332 12.07 3.97 8.90
C VAL A 332 12.95 2.82 8.44
N VAL A 333 12.82 1.65 9.07
CA VAL A 333 13.65 0.50 8.72
C VAL A 333 13.12 -0.17 7.45
N ALA A 334 13.99 -0.31 6.44
CA ALA A 334 13.62 -0.72 5.09
C ALA A 334 13.22 -2.20 4.95
N TYR A 335 13.52 -3.06 5.95
CA TYR A 335 13.05 -4.46 5.94
C TYR A 335 11.52 -4.56 6.09
N GLN A 336 10.83 -3.48 6.46
CA GLN A 336 9.37 -3.41 6.46
C GLN A 336 8.85 -3.20 5.02
N THR A 337 8.96 -4.24 4.19
CA THR A 337 8.79 -4.12 2.73
C THR A 337 7.38 -3.72 2.29
N ARG A 338 6.35 -3.90 3.13
CA ARG A 338 5.00 -3.35 2.91
C ARG A 338 4.99 -1.86 2.57
N LEU A 339 5.96 -1.12 3.09
CA LEU A 339 6.07 0.32 2.87
C LEU A 339 6.37 0.66 1.42
N PHE A 340 6.86 -0.29 0.62
CA PHE A 340 7.26 -0.09 -0.77
C PHE A 340 6.24 -0.70 -1.76
N MET A 341 5.05 -1.10 -1.29
CA MET A 341 3.99 -1.67 -2.14
C MET A 341 3.42 -0.68 -3.15
N VAL A 342 3.37 0.61 -2.82
CA VAL A 342 2.85 1.63 -3.75
C VAL A 342 3.68 1.67 -5.04
N PRO A 343 5.02 1.85 -5.01
CA PRO A 343 5.87 1.70 -6.20
C PRO A 343 5.70 0.36 -6.92
N MET A 344 5.57 -0.74 -6.19
CA MET A 344 5.42 -2.06 -6.79
C MET A 344 4.17 -2.16 -7.66
N ILE A 345 3.03 -1.73 -7.13
CA ILE A 345 1.72 -1.88 -7.77
C ILE A 345 1.53 -0.85 -8.88
N LEU A 346 1.89 0.41 -8.64
CA LEU A 346 1.65 1.48 -9.60
C LEU A 346 2.66 1.49 -10.75
N ILE A 347 3.84 0.93 -10.54
CA ILE A 347 4.98 1.12 -11.45
C ILE A 347 5.60 -0.22 -11.83
N PHE A 348 6.06 -1.01 -10.86
CA PHE A 348 6.87 -2.18 -11.20
C PHE A 348 6.10 -3.26 -11.94
N ILE A 349 4.93 -3.65 -11.42
CA ILE A 349 4.07 -4.65 -12.06
C ILE A 349 3.58 -4.17 -13.44
N PRO A 350 3.00 -2.96 -13.58
CA PRO A 350 2.56 -2.46 -14.90
C PRO A 350 3.69 -2.39 -15.92
N MET A 351 4.88 -1.91 -15.54
CA MET A 351 6.01 -1.83 -16.46
C MET A 351 6.42 -3.22 -16.96
N VAL A 352 6.68 -4.16 -16.05
CA VAL A 352 7.19 -5.49 -16.44
C VAL A 352 6.16 -6.24 -17.28
N LEU A 353 4.89 -6.25 -16.90
CA LEU A 353 3.87 -6.94 -17.68
C LEU A 353 3.64 -6.28 -19.05
N TYR A 354 3.71 -4.96 -19.15
CA TYR A 354 3.70 -4.26 -20.45
C TYR A 354 4.87 -4.73 -21.33
N TRP A 355 6.08 -4.86 -20.78
CA TRP A 355 7.22 -5.35 -21.54
C TRP A 355 7.02 -6.79 -22.02
N VAL A 356 6.53 -7.68 -21.15
CA VAL A 356 6.23 -9.08 -21.48
C VAL A 356 5.22 -9.17 -22.63
N GLU A 357 4.11 -8.43 -22.56
CA GLU A 357 3.09 -8.46 -23.63
C GLU A 357 3.66 -7.98 -24.97
N ASN A 358 4.42 -6.89 -24.97
CA ASN A 358 5.03 -6.37 -26.19
C ASN A 358 6.10 -7.30 -26.78
N ASP A 359 6.85 -8.02 -25.95
CA ASP A 359 7.80 -9.02 -26.43
C ASP A 359 7.08 -10.18 -27.14
N ILE A 360 5.97 -10.67 -26.56
CA ILE A 360 5.13 -11.70 -27.15
C ILE A 360 4.55 -11.25 -28.50
N ILE A 361 3.99 -10.03 -28.56
CA ILE A 361 3.41 -9.47 -29.79
C ILE A 361 4.48 -9.31 -30.89
N ARG A 362 5.69 -8.85 -30.56
CA ARG A 362 6.77 -8.70 -31.55
C ARG A 362 7.22 -10.03 -32.12
N LYS A 363 7.34 -11.05 -31.26
CA LYS A 363 7.74 -12.41 -31.68
C LYS A 363 6.69 -13.03 -32.61
N SER A 364 5.40 -12.89 -32.31
CA SER A 364 4.36 -13.42 -33.19
C SER A 364 4.35 -12.73 -34.56
N GLN A 365 4.51 -11.41 -34.60
CA GLN A 365 4.60 -10.65 -35.86
C GLN A 365 5.80 -11.06 -36.72
N THR A 366 6.95 -11.30 -36.10
CA THR A 366 8.17 -11.72 -36.82
C THR A 366 8.00 -13.12 -37.41
N GLN A 367 7.31 -14.02 -36.70
CA GLN A 367 7.05 -15.38 -37.17
C GLN A 367 6.06 -15.40 -38.36
N THR A 368 5.07 -14.51 -38.38
CA THR A 368 4.16 -14.33 -39.53
C THR A 368 4.83 -13.71 -40.75
N ALA A 369 5.95 -13.00 -40.59
CA ALA A 369 6.68 -12.40 -41.71
C ALA A 369 7.69 -13.36 -42.37
N ILE A 370 8.01 -14.49 -41.74
CA ILE A 370 8.95 -15.50 -42.24
C ILE A 370 8.23 -16.67 -42.94
N ASN A 371 6.94 -16.85 -42.66
CA ASN A 371 6.06 -17.81 -43.33
C ASN A 371 5.24 -17.11 -44.41
#